data_AF-A0A2N9I8P7-F1
#
_entry.id   AF-A0A2N9I8P7-F1
#
_cell.length_a   1.000
_cell.length_b   1.000
_cell.length_c   1.000
_cell.angle_alpha   90.00
_cell.angle_beta   90.00
_cell.angle_gamma   90.00
#
_symmetry.space_group_name_H-M   'P 1'
#
loop_
_entity.id
_entity.type
_entity.pdbx_description
1 polymer ?
#
loop_
_entity_poly.entity_id
_entity_poly.type
_entity_poly.pdbx_seq_one_letter_code
_entity_poly.pdbx_strand_id
1 'polypeptide(L)'
;MAEGMKMKYEKYWGNIEKMNLLLFVAVVLDPRYKMKYIVYWFNKWYVKPKAESMVEKVRGAIDRLYAHYATEFETASSGANGSSSCVTSDVVSSSMSSASDTHDPWKSAVEEFQHHLAQEDIGECKTEVDQYLSEASEPPCALGFDILGWWRVNSSKYKILFHVARDVMAVPVSTVASESAFSTGGRVLDSFRSSLSPLTVEALICCQNWLRSTSSPVKLWEAMDEVQSIDEELESVGSVGVGD
;
A
#
# COMPACT_ATOMS: atom_id res chain seq x y z
N MET A 1 12.71 -13.55 -34.41
CA MET A 1 11.91 -13.45 -33.17
C MET A 1 12.79 -13.26 -31.93
N ALA A 2 13.76 -14.14 -31.66
CA ALA A 2 14.66 -14.03 -30.50
C ALA A 2 15.43 -12.70 -30.40
N GLU A 3 15.97 -12.20 -31.53
CA GLU A 3 16.71 -10.94 -31.57
C GLU A 3 15.83 -9.72 -31.23
N GLY A 4 14.59 -9.71 -31.71
CA GLY A 4 13.59 -8.68 -31.35
C GLY A 4 13.22 -8.70 -29.87
N MET A 5 13.10 -9.88 -29.27
CA MET A 5 12.85 -10.02 -27.83
C MET A 5 14.05 -9.56 -27.00
N LYS A 6 15.27 -9.90 -27.43
CA LYS A 6 16.51 -9.42 -26.80
C LYS A 6 16.61 -7.90 -26.84
N MET A 7 16.34 -7.26 -27.97
CA MET A 7 16.37 -5.79 -28.07
C MET A 7 15.38 -5.12 -27.11
N LYS A 8 14.17 -5.67 -26.94
CA LYS A 8 13.21 -5.16 -25.94
C LYS A 8 13.74 -5.37 -24.52
N TYR A 9 14.32 -6.54 -24.22
CA TYR A 9 14.91 -6.79 -22.91
C TYR A 9 16.01 -5.78 -22.60
N GLU A 10 17.00 -5.61 -23.48
CA GLU A 10 18.13 -4.69 -23.27
C GLU A 10 17.67 -3.24 -23.09
N LYS A 11 16.60 -2.84 -23.79
CA LYS A 11 16.01 -1.49 -23.67
C LYS A 11 15.53 -1.18 -22.24
N TYR A 12 14.89 -2.13 -21.57
CA TYR A 12 14.27 -1.92 -20.24
C TYR A 12 15.12 -2.45 -19.08
N TRP A 13 15.91 -3.50 -19.31
CA TRP A 13 16.62 -4.28 -18.30
C TRP A 13 18.13 -4.36 -18.52
N GLY A 14 18.63 -3.96 -19.69
CA GLY A 14 20.04 -4.09 -20.06
C GLY A 14 20.97 -3.12 -19.34
N ASN A 15 20.47 -1.94 -18.98
CA ASN A 15 21.21 -0.98 -18.16
C ASN A 15 20.54 -0.80 -16.80
N ILE A 16 21.18 -1.33 -15.76
CA ILE A 16 20.70 -1.22 -14.38
C ILE A 16 20.53 0.22 -13.88
N GLU A 17 21.32 1.16 -14.39
CA GLU A 17 21.21 2.58 -14.01
C GLU A 17 19.96 3.25 -14.59
N LYS A 18 19.37 2.65 -15.63
CA LYS A 18 18.13 3.09 -16.28
C LYS A 18 16.91 2.29 -15.84
N MET A 19 17.10 1.23 -15.03
CA MET A 19 15.99 0.45 -14.50
C MET A 19 15.17 1.30 -13.53
N ASN A 20 13.87 1.00 -13.46
CA ASN A 20 12.98 1.66 -12.52
C ASN A 20 13.41 1.34 -11.08
N LEU A 21 13.78 2.36 -10.31
CA LEU A 21 14.23 2.21 -8.92
C LEU A 21 13.17 1.59 -8.01
N LEU A 22 11.88 1.71 -8.34
CA LEU A 22 10.80 1.09 -7.57
C LEU A 22 10.92 -0.43 -7.48
N LEU A 23 11.54 -1.09 -8.47
CA LEU A 23 11.80 -2.53 -8.41
C LEU A 23 12.77 -2.88 -7.27
N PHE A 24 13.80 -2.06 -7.06
CA PHE A 24 14.74 -2.25 -5.96
C PHE A 24 14.13 -1.83 -4.63
N VAL A 25 13.34 -0.75 -4.61
CA VAL A 25 12.60 -0.32 -3.42
C VAL A 25 11.65 -1.42 -2.95
N ALA A 26 10.93 -2.10 -3.86
CA ALA A 26 10.07 -3.22 -3.52
C ALA A 26 10.85 -4.38 -2.84
N VAL A 27 12.07 -4.67 -3.30
CA VAL A 27 12.95 -5.67 -2.68
C VAL A 27 13.45 -5.21 -1.30
N VAL A 28 13.73 -3.91 -1.12
CA VAL A 28 14.11 -3.35 0.19
C VAL A 28 12.94 -3.43 1.17
N LEU A 29 11.72 -3.19 0.70
CA LEU A 29 10.49 -3.31 1.50
C LEU A 29 10.08 -4.78 1.74
N ASP A 30 10.78 -5.76 1.18
CA ASP A 30 10.61 -7.15 1.58
C ASP A 30 11.43 -7.44 2.86
N PRO A 31 10.76 -7.79 3.97
CA PRO A 31 11.40 -7.98 5.26
C PRO A 31 12.41 -9.14 5.26
N ARG A 32 12.36 -10.04 4.26
CA ARG A 32 13.32 -11.14 4.10
C ARG A 32 14.64 -10.70 3.47
N TYR A 33 14.63 -9.60 2.71
CA TYR A 33 15.76 -9.22 1.86
C TYR A 33 16.38 -7.90 2.31
N LYS A 34 15.58 -6.85 2.46
CA LYS A 34 16.01 -5.50 2.87
C LYS A 34 17.20 -4.98 2.03
N MET A 35 17.90 -3.97 2.55
CA MET A 35 19.07 -3.39 1.88
C MET A 35 20.23 -4.40 1.75
N LYS A 36 20.37 -5.34 2.69
CA LYS A 36 21.44 -6.36 2.71
C LYS A 36 21.46 -7.18 1.42
N TYR A 37 20.29 -7.52 0.88
CA TYR A 37 20.16 -8.27 -0.37
C TYR A 37 20.63 -7.45 -1.58
N ILE A 38 20.25 -6.17 -1.66
CA ILE A 38 20.68 -5.25 -2.72
C ILE A 38 22.21 -5.10 -2.71
N VAL A 39 22.77 -4.84 -1.52
CA VAL A 39 24.23 -4.72 -1.34
C VAL A 39 24.94 -6.00 -1.78
N TYR A 40 24.44 -7.18 -1.37
CA TYR A 40 25.03 -8.45 -1.76
C TYR A 40 25.07 -8.64 -3.29
N TRP A 41 23.94 -8.46 -3.98
CA TRP A 41 23.87 -8.71 -5.42
C TRP A 41 24.59 -7.66 -6.25
N PHE A 42 24.55 -6.39 -5.85
CA PHE A 42 25.28 -5.36 -6.58
C PHE A 42 26.79 -5.54 -6.48
N ASN A 43 27.31 -5.90 -5.31
CA ASN A 43 28.74 -6.22 -5.17
C ASN A 43 29.13 -7.52 -5.90
N LYS A 44 28.20 -8.44 -6.08
CA LYS A 44 28.46 -9.71 -6.79
C LYS A 44 28.49 -9.54 -8.31
N TRP A 45 27.68 -8.64 -8.86
CA TRP A 45 27.51 -8.48 -10.31
C TRP A 45 28.22 -7.26 -10.91
N TYR A 46 28.58 -6.27 -10.10
CA TYR A 46 29.17 -5.02 -10.57
C TYR A 46 30.47 -4.69 -9.85
N VAL A 47 31.31 -3.89 -10.53
CA VAL A 47 32.52 -3.33 -9.94
C VAL A 47 32.14 -2.35 -8.82
N LYS A 48 32.93 -2.32 -7.74
CA LYS A 48 32.65 -1.55 -6.51
C LYS A 48 32.09 -0.14 -6.71
N PRO A 49 32.69 0.76 -7.52
CA PRO A 49 32.17 2.13 -7.65
C PRO A 49 30.74 2.17 -8.21
N LYS A 50 30.42 1.26 -9.14
CA LYS A 50 29.07 1.14 -9.71
C LYS A 50 28.10 0.51 -8.72
N ALA A 51 28.53 -0.51 -7.99
CA ALA A 51 27.72 -1.14 -6.94
C ALA A 51 27.35 -0.13 -5.85
N GLU A 52 28.33 0.60 -5.32
CA GLU A 52 28.15 1.64 -4.29
C GLU A 52 27.21 2.74 -4.78
N SER A 53 27.42 3.26 -6.00
CA SER A 53 26.54 4.26 -6.60
C SER A 53 25.09 3.76 -6.71
N MET A 54 24.88 2.49 -7.06
CA MET A 54 23.54 1.93 -7.15
C MET A 54 22.90 1.69 -5.78
N VAL A 55 23.66 1.23 -4.78
CA VAL A 55 23.17 1.11 -3.40
C VAL A 55 22.71 2.47 -2.89
N GLU A 56 23.50 3.52 -3.12
CA GLU A 56 23.18 4.88 -2.69
C GLU A 56 21.91 5.40 -3.37
N LYS A 57 21.75 5.17 -4.68
CA LYS A 57 20.52 5.53 -5.40
C LYS A 57 19.28 4.84 -4.84
N VAL A 58 19.39 3.56 -4.49
CA VAL A 58 18.26 2.80 -3.92
C VAL A 58 17.95 3.30 -2.51
N ARG A 59 18.97 3.56 -1.69
CA ARG A 59 18.81 4.15 -0.35
C ARG A 59 18.14 5.53 -0.42
N GLY A 60 18.66 6.44 -1.23
CA GLY A 60 18.06 7.75 -1.42
C GLY A 60 16.68 7.71 -2.07
N ALA A 61 16.29 6.62 -2.77
CA ALA A 61 14.93 6.46 -3.28
C ALA A 61 13.93 6.11 -2.17
N ILE A 62 14.26 5.15 -1.29
CA ILE A 62 13.38 4.80 -0.16
C ILE A 62 13.27 5.95 0.84
N ASP A 63 14.36 6.66 1.13
CA ASP A 63 14.35 7.78 2.07
C ASP A 63 13.49 8.95 1.56
N ARG A 64 13.59 9.29 0.26
CA ARG A 64 12.73 10.32 -0.36
C ARG A 64 11.27 9.91 -0.39
N LEU A 65 10.98 8.64 -0.66
CA LEU A 65 9.61 8.13 -0.69
C LEU A 65 9.01 8.17 0.71
N TYR A 66 9.75 7.74 1.73
CA TYR A 66 9.36 7.87 3.13
C TYR A 66 9.10 9.33 3.51
N ALA A 67 10.03 10.25 3.20
CA ALA A 67 9.87 11.66 3.52
C ALA A 67 8.60 12.26 2.89
N HIS A 68 8.31 11.92 1.65
CA HIS A 68 7.08 12.35 0.98
C HIS A 68 5.82 11.83 1.68
N TYR A 69 5.79 10.55 2.07
CA TYR A 69 4.63 10.01 2.79
C TYR A 69 4.52 10.58 4.21
N ALA A 70 5.64 10.86 4.88
CA ALA A 70 5.66 11.49 6.19
C ALA A 70 5.00 12.87 6.14
N THR A 71 5.35 13.70 5.15
CA THR A 71 4.75 15.04 4.98
C THR A 71 3.26 14.98 4.69
N GLU A 72 2.80 14.03 3.87
CA GLU A 72 1.37 13.84 3.57
C GLU A 72 0.57 13.36 4.80
N PHE A 73 1.20 12.57 5.68
CA PHE A 73 0.55 12.08 6.88
C PHE A 73 0.41 13.16 7.97
N GLU A 74 1.40 14.06 8.07
CA GLU A 74 1.36 15.24 8.95
C GLU A 74 0.29 16.25 8.51
N THR A 75 0.17 16.50 7.20
CA THR A 75 -0.87 17.41 6.66
C THR A 75 -2.27 16.84 6.82
N ALA A 76 -2.46 15.53 6.61
CA ALA A 76 -3.73 14.86 6.85
C ALA A 76 -4.15 14.88 8.33
N SER A 77 -3.20 14.74 9.25
CA SER A 77 -3.44 14.85 10.69
C SER A 77 -3.74 16.29 11.13
N SER A 78 -3.22 17.29 10.41
CA SER A 78 -3.45 18.71 10.68
C SER A 78 -4.77 19.23 10.09
N GLY A 79 -5.31 18.57 9.05
CA GLY A 79 -6.58 18.93 8.42
C GLY A 79 -7.83 18.58 9.24
N ALA A 80 -7.68 17.88 10.36
CA ALA A 80 -8.78 17.50 11.25
C ALA A 80 -9.10 18.54 12.35
N ASN A 81 -8.31 19.61 12.50
CA ASN A 81 -8.56 20.64 13.51
C ASN A 81 -8.68 22.04 12.89
N GLY A 82 -9.91 22.53 12.81
CA GLY A 82 -10.16 23.96 12.88
C GLY A 82 -9.63 24.48 14.22
N SER A 83 -8.61 25.35 14.14
CA SER A 83 -8.03 26.13 15.23
C SER A 83 -7.56 25.37 16.48
N SER A 84 -6.25 25.17 16.59
CA SER A 84 -5.56 25.39 17.86
C SER A 84 -4.10 25.77 17.65
N SER A 85 -3.81 27.01 18.03
CA SER A 85 -2.47 27.47 18.39
C SER A 85 -1.88 26.56 19.45
N CYS A 86 -0.56 26.38 19.41
CA CYS A 86 0.25 25.90 20.52
C CYS A 86 -0.10 26.67 21.81
N VAL A 87 -0.94 26.06 22.64
CA VAL A 87 -1.11 26.44 24.04
C VAL A 87 -1.13 25.14 24.84
N THR A 88 -0.10 25.00 25.65
CA THR A 88 -0.02 24.12 26.80
C THR A 88 -1.38 24.06 27.49
N SER A 89 -2.05 22.92 27.39
CA SER A 89 -3.35 22.73 28.02
C SER A 89 -3.14 22.05 29.36
N ASP A 90 -3.15 22.88 30.39
CA ASP A 90 -3.41 22.51 31.77
C ASP A 90 -4.59 21.52 31.84
N VAL A 91 -4.36 20.39 32.50
CA VAL A 91 -5.41 19.46 32.90
C VAL A 91 -6.19 20.05 34.06
N VAL A 92 -7.24 20.82 33.75
CA VAL A 92 -8.28 21.17 34.73
C VAL A 92 -9.34 20.07 34.69
N SER A 93 -9.19 19.11 35.59
CA SER A 93 -10.18 18.07 35.85
C SER A 93 -11.32 18.67 36.68
N SER A 94 -12.53 18.73 36.12
CA SER A 94 -13.76 18.99 36.89
C SER A 94 -14.62 17.75 36.89
N SER A 95 -14.35 16.85 37.83
CA SER A 95 -15.31 15.88 38.34
C SER A 95 -15.50 16.16 39.81
N MET A 96 -16.64 16.75 40.15
CA MET A 96 -17.11 16.84 41.52
C MET A 96 -17.68 15.47 41.91
N SER A 97 -16.87 14.69 42.62
CA SER A 97 -17.29 13.57 43.48
C SER A 97 -16.17 13.25 44.47
N SER A 98 -16.41 13.68 45.71
CA SER A 98 -15.84 13.30 47.01
C SER A 98 -14.57 12.43 47.09
N ALA A 99 -13.57 13.05 47.72
CA ALA A 99 -12.67 12.49 48.74
C ALA A 99 -11.88 11.21 48.42
N SER A 100 -10.61 11.37 48.03
CA SER A 100 -9.44 10.93 48.82
C SER A 100 -8.16 11.27 48.05
N ASP A 101 -7.42 12.27 48.54
CA ASP A 101 -6.04 12.53 48.13
C ASP A 101 -5.18 11.36 48.63
N THR A 102 -4.96 10.37 47.78
CA THR A 102 -3.85 9.43 47.95
C THR A 102 -2.80 9.80 46.91
N HIS A 103 -1.75 10.48 47.37
CA HIS A 103 -0.49 10.61 46.67
C HIS A 103 0.05 9.21 46.39
N ASP A 104 -0.34 8.62 45.27
CA ASP A 104 0.08 7.28 44.87
C ASP A 104 1.56 7.34 44.43
N PRO A 105 2.50 6.83 45.26
CA PRO A 105 3.93 6.89 44.94
C PRO A 105 4.25 6.17 43.63
N TRP A 106 3.39 5.24 43.20
CA TRP A 106 3.54 4.50 41.96
C TRP A 106 3.37 5.40 40.74
N LYS A 107 2.47 6.37 40.78
CA LYS A 107 2.20 7.25 39.64
C LYS A 107 3.37 8.20 39.38
N SER A 108 3.94 8.76 40.46
CA SER A 108 5.13 9.60 40.40
C SER A 108 6.37 8.82 39.94
N ALA A 109 6.52 7.56 40.38
CA ALA A 109 7.62 6.71 39.92
C ALA A 109 7.52 6.33 38.44
N VAL A 110 6.30 6.14 37.92
CA VAL A 110 6.06 5.90 36.49
C VAL A 110 6.38 7.15 35.67
N GLU A 111 6.00 8.35 36.14
CA GLU A 111 6.32 9.63 35.49
C GLU A 111 7.83 9.91 35.49
N GLU A 112 8.52 9.61 36.60
CA GLU A 112 9.99 9.75 36.71
C GLU A 112 10.73 8.75 35.80
N PHE A 113 10.24 7.51 35.72
CA PHE A 113 10.77 6.50 34.79
C PHE A 113 10.52 6.87 33.32
N GLN A 114 9.35 7.45 33.01
CA GLN A 114 9.06 7.99 31.67
C GLN A 114 10.00 9.13 31.29
N HIS A 115 10.32 10.02 32.24
CA HIS A 115 11.28 11.10 32.02
C HIS A 115 12.72 10.57 31.88
N HIS A 116 13.10 9.52 32.62
CA HIS A 116 14.38 8.83 32.44
C HIS A 116 14.47 8.19 31.04
N LEU A 117 13.46 7.45 30.61
CA LEU A 117 13.40 6.87 29.27
C LEU A 117 13.51 7.93 28.18
N ALA A 118 12.82 9.07 28.34
CA ALA A 118 12.89 10.19 27.41
C ALA A 118 14.26 10.90 27.39
N GLN A 119 15.05 10.81 28.47
CA GLN A 119 16.43 11.31 28.53
C GLN A 119 17.45 10.35 27.92
N GLU A 120 17.21 9.04 28.00
CA GLU A 120 18.04 8.02 27.33
C GLU A 120 17.78 7.93 25.81
N ASP A 121 16.56 8.24 25.36
CA ASP A 121 16.15 8.21 23.94
C ASP A 121 16.59 9.45 23.12
N ILE A 122 17.37 10.36 23.73
CA ILE A 122 18.02 11.48 23.02
C ILE A 122 19.15 10.98 22.08
N GLY A 123 19.51 9.69 22.18
CA GLY A 123 20.45 9.02 21.29
C GLY A 123 19.83 8.53 19.97
N GLU A 124 19.87 9.40 18.96
CA GLU A 124 19.44 9.17 17.56
C GLU A 124 17.92 9.00 17.38
N CYS A 125 17.23 10.05 16.93
CA CYS A 125 15.94 9.91 16.25
C CYS A 125 16.13 9.05 14.98
N LYS A 126 16.14 7.73 15.13
CA LYS A 126 16.18 6.79 14.01
C LYS A 126 14.89 6.96 13.23
N THR A 127 15.02 7.21 11.93
CA THR A 127 13.83 7.20 11.07
C THR A 127 13.23 5.78 11.10
N GLU A 128 11.94 5.68 10.81
CA GLU A 128 11.28 4.38 10.66
C GLU A 128 12.02 3.47 9.65
N VAL A 129 12.61 4.08 8.62
CA VAL A 129 13.48 3.41 7.63
C VAL A 129 14.71 2.82 8.29
N ASP A 130 15.43 3.60 9.09
CA ASP A 130 16.63 3.11 9.79
C ASP A 130 16.30 1.98 10.77
N GLN A 131 15.19 2.14 11.51
CA GLN A 131 14.70 1.09 12.41
C GLN A 131 14.42 -0.20 11.64
N TYR A 132 13.60 -0.14 10.59
CA TYR A 132 13.27 -1.29 9.75
C TYR A 132 14.51 -1.97 9.15
N LEU A 133 15.47 -1.18 8.64
CA LEU A 133 16.68 -1.71 8.00
C LEU A 133 17.67 -2.32 9.00
N SER A 134 17.69 -1.84 10.25
CA SER A 134 18.57 -2.34 11.31
C SER A 134 18.11 -3.69 11.86
N GLU A 135 16.80 -3.95 11.85
CA GLU A 135 16.22 -5.17 12.39
C GLU A 135 16.59 -6.43 11.60
N ALA A 136 16.55 -7.57 12.29
CA ALA A 136 16.76 -8.88 11.68
C ALA A 136 15.82 -9.08 10.48
N SER A 137 16.36 -9.73 9.45
CA SER A 137 15.57 -10.11 8.27
C SER A 137 14.78 -11.37 8.58
N GLU A 138 13.57 -11.44 8.02
CA GLU A 138 12.78 -12.67 8.06
C GLU A 138 13.49 -13.79 7.29
N PRO A 139 13.30 -15.07 7.66
CA PRO A 139 13.94 -16.19 6.98
C PRO A 139 13.61 -16.20 5.48
N PRO A 140 14.62 -16.25 4.59
CA PRO A 140 14.38 -16.42 3.17
C PRO A 140 13.74 -17.79 2.92
N CYS A 141 12.84 -17.88 1.92
CA CYS A 141 12.18 -19.12 1.48
C CYS A 141 11.10 -19.72 2.39
N ALA A 142 10.52 -18.96 3.33
CA ALA A 142 9.28 -19.40 3.99
C ALA A 142 8.16 -19.60 2.95
N LEU A 143 7.75 -20.86 2.74
CA LEU A 143 6.65 -21.21 1.84
C LEU A 143 5.36 -20.54 2.33
N GLY A 144 4.67 -19.83 1.42
CA GLY A 144 3.44 -19.13 1.76
C GLY A 144 3.61 -17.84 2.56
N PHE A 145 4.82 -17.24 2.59
CA PHE A 145 5.02 -15.95 3.24
C PHE A 145 4.17 -14.85 2.58
N ASP A 146 3.18 -14.36 3.33
CA ASP A 146 2.34 -13.22 2.92
C ASP A 146 3.02 -11.91 3.31
N ILE A 147 3.70 -11.29 2.33
CA ILE A 147 4.39 -10.02 2.49
C ILE A 147 3.43 -8.87 2.85
N LEU A 148 2.21 -8.87 2.29
CA LEU A 148 1.21 -7.84 2.57
C LEU A 148 0.59 -8.07 3.96
N GLY A 149 0.42 -9.34 4.35
CA GLY A 149 0.04 -9.75 5.69
C GLY A 149 1.07 -9.31 6.74
N TRP A 150 2.36 -9.48 6.47
CA TRP A 150 3.44 -9.04 7.37
C TRP A 150 3.40 -7.53 7.59
N TRP A 151 3.29 -6.76 6.49
CA TRP A 151 3.18 -5.29 6.57
C TRP A 151 1.93 -4.85 7.34
N ARG A 152 0.81 -5.56 7.18
CA ARG A 152 -0.43 -5.28 7.92
C ARG A 152 -0.27 -5.49 9.43
N VAL A 153 0.34 -6.59 9.84
CA VAL A 153 0.60 -6.89 11.27
C VAL A 153 1.56 -5.86 11.87
N ASN A 154 2.56 -5.41 11.11
CA ASN A 154 3.56 -4.46 11.58
C ASN A 154 3.20 -2.99 11.30
N SER A 155 1.99 -2.70 10.84
CA SER A 155 1.54 -1.33 10.49
C SER A 155 1.56 -0.36 11.67
N SER A 156 1.36 -0.84 12.90
CA SER A 156 1.40 0.00 14.10
C SER A 156 2.82 0.45 14.45
N LYS A 157 3.80 -0.40 14.14
CA LYS A 157 5.23 -0.14 14.34
C LYS A 157 5.81 0.70 13.20
N TYR A 158 5.42 0.39 11.97
CA TYR A 158 5.90 1.02 10.76
C TYR A 158 4.76 1.75 10.04
N LYS A 159 4.33 2.89 10.58
CA LYS A 159 3.12 3.58 10.11
C LYS A 159 3.28 4.12 8.69
N ILE A 160 4.41 4.76 8.41
CA ILE A 160 4.63 5.43 7.12
C ILE A 160 5.11 4.41 6.10
N LEU A 161 6.07 3.54 6.44
CA LEU A 161 6.55 2.49 5.55
C LEU A 161 5.47 1.49 5.18
N PHE A 162 4.49 1.22 6.06
CA PHE A 162 3.33 0.40 5.69
C PHE A 162 2.61 0.96 4.47
N HIS A 163 2.33 2.26 4.45
CA HIS A 163 1.67 2.93 3.33
C HIS A 163 2.55 2.91 2.07
N VAL A 164 3.85 3.18 2.24
CA VAL A 164 4.82 3.09 1.16
C VAL A 164 4.86 1.66 0.57
N ALA A 165 4.94 0.63 1.39
CA ALA A 165 4.98 -0.77 0.98
C ALA A 165 3.70 -1.19 0.27
N ARG A 166 2.54 -0.81 0.80
CA ARG A 166 1.23 -1.08 0.16
C ARG A 166 1.19 -0.52 -1.25
N ASP A 167 1.60 0.73 -1.44
CA ASP A 167 1.47 1.41 -2.73
C ASP A 167 2.56 0.95 -3.72
N VAL A 168 3.80 0.74 -3.26
CA VAL A 168 4.89 0.22 -4.10
C VAL A 168 4.62 -1.21 -4.56
N MET A 169 4.13 -2.08 -3.68
CA MET A 169 3.84 -3.48 -4.03
C MET A 169 2.60 -3.64 -4.92
N ALA A 170 1.72 -2.63 -4.97
CA ALA A 170 0.59 -2.60 -5.90
C ALA A 170 1.02 -2.30 -7.35
N VAL A 171 2.24 -1.79 -7.57
CA VAL A 171 2.73 -1.49 -8.92
C VAL A 171 3.01 -2.79 -9.68
N PRO A 172 2.31 -3.05 -10.80
CA PRO A 172 2.57 -4.24 -11.59
C PRO A 172 3.96 -4.17 -12.23
N VAL A 173 4.72 -5.27 -12.14
CA VAL A 173 6.07 -5.38 -12.73
C VAL A 173 6.03 -5.41 -14.26
N SER A 174 4.88 -5.71 -14.86
CA SER A 174 4.72 -5.88 -16.31
C SER A 174 3.38 -5.38 -16.83
N THR A 175 3.39 -4.90 -18.07
CA THR A 175 2.19 -4.54 -18.84
C THR A 175 1.41 -5.76 -19.34
N VAL A 176 1.88 -6.99 -19.11
CA VAL A 176 1.15 -8.21 -19.52
C VAL A 176 -0.26 -8.27 -18.91
N ALA A 177 -0.44 -7.75 -17.69
CA ALA A 177 -1.78 -7.68 -17.07
C ALA A 177 -2.70 -6.73 -17.84
N SER A 178 -2.21 -5.56 -18.28
CA SER A 178 -3.00 -4.65 -19.10
C SER A 178 -3.21 -5.20 -20.51
N GLU A 179 -2.22 -5.84 -21.12
CA GLU A 179 -2.38 -6.53 -22.42
C GLU A 179 -3.39 -7.69 -22.35
N SER A 180 -3.44 -8.44 -21.25
CA SER A 180 -4.45 -9.46 -21.01
C SER A 180 -5.85 -8.85 -20.84
N ALA A 181 -5.96 -7.71 -20.15
CA ALA A 181 -7.21 -6.97 -20.06
C ALA A 181 -7.66 -6.45 -21.45
N PHE A 182 -6.75 -5.91 -22.26
CA PHE A 182 -7.03 -5.47 -23.63
C PHE A 182 -7.37 -6.62 -24.59
N SER A 183 -6.70 -7.78 -24.43
CA SER A 183 -7.01 -9.00 -25.18
C SER A 183 -8.39 -9.55 -24.82
N THR A 184 -8.80 -9.41 -23.54
CA THR A 184 -10.18 -9.68 -23.12
C THR A 184 -11.15 -8.67 -23.72
N GLY A 185 -10.75 -7.40 -23.85
CA GLY A 185 -11.49 -6.36 -24.58
C GLY A 185 -11.88 -6.78 -25.99
N GLY A 186 -11.00 -7.45 -26.74
CA GLY A 186 -11.32 -8.01 -28.07
C GLY A 186 -12.36 -9.15 -28.07
N ARG A 187 -12.64 -9.77 -26.91
CA ARG A 187 -13.72 -10.76 -26.74
C ARG A 187 -15.02 -10.12 -26.26
N VAL A 188 -14.94 -8.98 -25.58
CA VAL A 188 -16.11 -8.17 -25.15
C VAL A 188 -16.63 -7.33 -26.32
N LEU A 189 -15.72 -6.85 -27.17
CA LEU A 189 -15.96 -6.13 -28.43
C LEU A 189 -15.82 -7.08 -29.62
N ASP A 190 -16.80 -7.96 -29.83
CA ASP A 190 -16.94 -8.67 -31.10
C ASP A 190 -17.62 -7.75 -32.14
N SER A 191 -17.56 -8.10 -33.43
CA SER A 191 -18.16 -7.37 -34.56
C SER A 191 -19.63 -7.02 -34.31
N PHE A 192 -20.36 -7.89 -33.59
CA PHE A 192 -21.76 -7.72 -33.19
C PHE A 192 -21.98 -6.79 -31.97
N ARG A 193 -20.93 -6.44 -31.21
CA ARG A 193 -20.95 -5.58 -30.01
C ARG A 193 -20.16 -4.29 -30.18
N SER A 194 -19.82 -3.95 -31.42
CA SER A 194 -19.07 -2.75 -31.81
C SER A 194 -19.83 -1.42 -31.58
N SER A 195 -21.12 -1.48 -31.24
CA SER A 195 -21.95 -0.30 -30.92
C SER A 195 -21.96 0.08 -29.44
N LEU A 196 -21.25 -0.64 -28.56
CA LEU A 196 -21.20 -0.33 -27.13
C LEU A 196 -20.42 0.96 -26.89
N SER A 197 -20.93 1.80 -25.98
CA SER A 197 -20.20 2.99 -25.56
C SER A 197 -18.94 2.61 -24.77
N PRO A 198 -17.86 3.41 -24.81
CA PRO A 198 -16.66 3.16 -24.02
C PRO A 198 -16.93 2.97 -22.52
N LEU A 199 -17.87 3.75 -21.97
CA LEU A 199 -18.32 3.64 -20.57
C LEU A 199 -18.96 2.28 -20.27
N THR A 200 -19.78 1.77 -21.18
CA THR A 200 -20.42 0.45 -21.03
C THR A 200 -19.39 -0.68 -21.10
N VAL A 201 -18.40 -0.55 -21.99
CA VAL A 201 -17.30 -1.53 -22.11
C VAL A 201 -16.45 -1.55 -20.84
N GLU A 202 -16.10 -0.38 -20.32
CA GLU A 202 -15.38 -0.24 -19.05
C GLU A 202 -16.15 -0.88 -17.90
N ALA A 203 -17.45 -0.55 -17.76
CA ALA A 203 -18.31 -1.13 -16.73
C ALA A 203 -18.35 -2.67 -16.82
N LEU A 204 -18.49 -3.24 -18.02
CA LEU A 204 -18.51 -4.69 -18.22
C LEU A 204 -17.19 -5.36 -17.83
N ILE A 205 -16.05 -4.79 -18.22
CA ILE A 205 -14.72 -5.32 -17.88
C ILE A 205 -14.47 -5.22 -16.36
N CYS A 206 -14.82 -4.08 -15.74
CA CYS A 206 -14.70 -3.87 -14.31
C CYS A 206 -15.58 -4.84 -13.51
N CYS A 207 -16.86 -4.97 -13.88
CA CYS A 207 -17.77 -5.95 -13.28
C CYS A 207 -17.23 -7.38 -13.41
N GLN A 208 -16.77 -7.77 -14.61
CA GLN A 208 -16.19 -9.10 -14.81
C GLN A 208 -14.97 -9.35 -13.90
N ASN A 209 -14.08 -8.37 -13.75
CA ASN A 209 -12.92 -8.48 -12.88
C ASN A 209 -13.31 -8.55 -11.39
N TRP A 210 -14.28 -7.74 -10.95
CA TRP A 210 -14.78 -7.78 -9.57
C TRP A 210 -15.44 -9.12 -9.22
N LEU A 211 -16.31 -9.64 -10.10
CA LEU A 211 -17.00 -10.93 -9.91
C LEU A 211 -16.02 -12.11 -9.89
N ARG A 212 -14.85 -11.98 -10.51
CA ARG A 212 -13.77 -12.98 -10.48
C ARG A 212 -12.88 -12.89 -9.25
N SER A 213 -12.86 -11.73 -8.59
CA SER A 213 -12.05 -11.46 -7.39
C SER A 213 -12.69 -12.03 -6.12
N THR A 214 -14.02 -12.18 -6.09
CA THR A 214 -14.73 -12.80 -4.96
C THR A 214 -14.45 -14.30 -4.92
N SER A 215 -13.91 -14.80 -3.80
CA SER A 215 -13.63 -16.24 -3.59
C SER A 215 -14.88 -17.14 -3.61
N SER A 216 -16.08 -16.57 -3.67
CA SER A 216 -17.33 -17.28 -3.91
C SER A 216 -17.71 -17.20 -5.38
N PRO A 217 -17.99 -18.34 -6.06
CA PRO A 217 -18.54 -18.30 -7.41
C PRO A 217 -19.88 -17.57 -7.38
N VAL A 218 -20.00 -16.55 -8.23
CA VAL A 218 -21.26 -15.83 -8.44
C VAL A 218 -22.27 -16.83 -8.97
N LYS A 219 -23.31 -17.09 -8.18
CA LYS A 219 -24.42 -17.96 -8.58
C LYS A 219 -25.29 -17.21 -9.58
N LEU A 220 -24.92 -17.33 -10.85
CA LEU A 220 -25.55 -16.62 -11.97
C LEU A 220 -27.07 -16.77 -11.99
N TRP A 221 -27.61 -17.93 -11.63
CA TRP A 221 -29.04 -18.17 -11.59
C TRP A 221 -29.75 -17.30 -10.54
N GLU A 222 -29.21 -17.18 -9.32
CA GLU A 222 -29.77 -16.32 -8.26
C GLU A 222 -29.74 -14.84 -8.69
N ALA A 223 -28.65 -14.40 -9.33
CA ALA A 223 -28.54 -13.03 -9.83
C ALA A 223 -29.46 -12.74 -11.03
N MET A 224 -29.72 -13.73 -11.89
CA MET A 224 -30.65 -13.60 -13.02
C MET A 224 -32.10 -13.54 -12.54
N ASP A 225 -32.46 -14.35 -11.56
CA ASP A 225 -33.79 -14.32 -10.93
C ASP A 225 -34.05 -12.98 -10.22
N GLU A 226 -33.04 -12.42 -9.55
CA GLU A 226 -33.13 -11.08 -8.95
C GLU A 226 -33.35 -9.97 -9.99
N VAL A 227 -32.60 -9.98 -11.11
CA VAL A 227 -32.77 -8.99 -12.18
C VAL A 227 -34.15 -9.11 -12.81
N GLN A 228 -34.62 -10.33 -13.08
CA GLN A 228 -35.95 -10.56 -13.64
C GLN A 228 -37.06 -10.08 -12.69
N SER A 229 -36.90 -10.32 -11.38
CA SER A 229 -37.83 -9.81 -10.36
C SER A 229 -37.87 -8.28 -10.31
N ILE A 230 -36.73 -7.61 -10.50
CA ILE A 230 -36.64 -6.14 -10.50
C ILE A 230 -37.29 -5.55 -11.76
N ASP A 231 -37.08 -6.16 -12.92
CA ASP A 231 -37.73 -5.74 -14.18
C ASP A 231 -39.26 -5.91 -14.10
N GLU A 232 -39.74 -7.03 -13.54
CA GLU A 232 -41.16 -7.28 -13.32
C GLU A 232 -41.78 -6.27 -12.32
N GLU A 233 -41.06 -5.89 -11.26
CA GLU A 233 -41.48 -4.83 -10.34
C GLU A 233 -41.56 -3.46 -11.05
N LEU A 234 -40.56 -3.11 -11.87
CA LEU A 234 -40.54 -1.84 -12.62
C LEU A 234 -41.67 -1.74 -13.64
N GLU A 235 -42.00 -2.84 -14.33
CA GLU A 235 -43.15 -2.90 -15.25
C GLU A 235 -44.49 -2.77 -14.51
N SER A 236 -44.58 -3.35 -13.31
CA SER A 236 -45.78 -3.23 -12.47
C SER A 236 -46.03 -1.80 -11.96
N VAL A 237 -44.96 -1.05 -11.67
CA VAL A 237 -45.03 0.35 -11.22
C VAL A 237 -45.38 1.29 -12.38
N GLY A 238 -44.96 0.98 -13.61
CA GLY A 238 -45.30 1.76 -14.81
C GLY A 238 -46.75 1.63 -15.27
N SER A 239 -47.44 0.54 -14.93
CA SER A 239 -48.83 0.29 -15.39
C SER A 239 -49.92 0.91 -14.51
N VAL A 240 -49.60 1.48 -13.36
CA VAL A 240 -50.59 2.09 -12.43
C VAL A 240 -50.94 3.54 -12.82
N GLY A 241 -50.31 4.10 -13.87
CA GLY A 241 -50.36 5.52 -14.19
C GLY A 241 -51.03 5.93 -15.51
N VAL A 242 -52.01 5.20 -16.05
CA VAL A 242 -52.91 5.75 -17.11
C VAL A 242 -54.31 5.14 -16.96
N GLY A 243 -55.23 5.88 -16.35
CA GLY A 243 -56.63 5.49 -16.20
C GLY A 243 -57.46 6.61 -15.60
N ASP A 244 -57.66 7.68 -16.37
CA ASP A 244 -58.85 8.54 -16.35
C ASP A 244 -59.41 8.58 -17.78
#